data_AF-A0A1H2HHW4-F1
#
_entry.id   AF-A0A1H2HHW4-F1
#
_cell.length_a   1.000
_cell.length_b   1.000
_cell.length_c   1.000
_cell.angle_alpha   90.00
_cell.angle_beta   90.00
_cell.angle_gamma   90.00
#
_symmetry.space_group_name_H-M   'P 1'
#
loop_
_entity.id
_entity.type
_entity.pdbx_description
1 polymer ?
#
loop_
_entity_poly.entity_id
_entity_poly.type
_entity_poly.pdbx_seq_one_letter_code
_entity_poly.pdbx_strand_id
1 'polypeptide(L)'
;MKIGTKSILFGVHAFWLHPILIAIGWWRLYGFPLDLRLWVAFFVHDLGYFGKPNMDGPEGEIHPEFGAAIMRRLFGDEWGDFCLLHSRYYAKRVGRPVSALCHADKMVIILEPSWLYIPRCWLSGELQEFIDVARRRSATRTGPSDNLSDAEREGLGSGNPWRWHRALKSYMRRWIAAHKDGATDTWTRVRNVEQEHINGR
;
A
#
# COMPACT_ATOMS: atom_id res chain seq x y z
N MET A 1 -18.32 -12.06 4.46
CA MET A 1 -17.07 -12.06 3.66
C MET A 1 -16.01 -11.30 4.44
N LYS A 2 -14.76 -11.78 4.42
CA LYS A 2 -13.63 -11.11 5.10
C LYS A 2 -13.25 -9.81 4.38
N ILE A 3 -12.60 -8.87 5.09
CA ILE A 3 -12.26 -7.54 4.57
C ILE A 3 -11.44 -7.65 3.28
N GLY A 4 -10.41 -8.50 3.24
CA GLY A 4 -9.58 -8.67 2.05
C GLY A 4 -10.35 -9.17 0.82
N THR A 5 -11.33 -10.07 0.99
CA THR A 5 -12.20 -10.49 -0.13
C THR A 5 -13.08 -9.34 -0.62
N LYS A 6 -13.63 -8.53 0.28
CA LYS A 6 -14.41 -7.34 -0.10
C LYS A 6 -13.53 -6.32 -0.83
N SER A 7 -12.29 -6.12 -0.37
CA SER A 7 -11.31 -5.23 -0.99
C SER A 7 -11.08 -5.60 -2.46
N ILE A 8 -10.79 -6.88 -2.75
CA ILE A 8 -10.55 -7.36 -4.12
C ILE A 8 -11.79 -7.25 -5.02
N LEU A 9 -13.00 -7.43 -4.50
CA LEU A 9 -14.20 -7.40 -5.34
C LEU A 9 -14.69 -5.98 -5.63
N PHE A 10 -14.66 -5.09 -4.63
CA PHE A 10 -15.25 -3.76 -4.75
C PHE A 10 -14.61 -2.67 -3.85
N GLY A 11 -13.68 -3.02 -2.95
CA GLY A 11 -12.94 -2.05 -2.14
C GLY A 11 -11.72 -1.49 -2.85
N VAL A 12 -10.73 -1.00 -2.11
CA VAL A 12 -9.61 -0.22 -2.68
C VAL A 12 -8.86 -1.01 -3.76
N HIS A 13 -8.64 -2.30 -3.54
CA HIS A 13 -7.92 -3.20 -4.46
C HIS A 13 -8.84 -3.93 -5.45
N ALA A 14 -9.98 -3.32 -5.82
CA ALA A 14 -10.94 -3.91 -6.75
C ALA A 14 -10.27 -4.36 -8.06
N PHE A 15 -10.33 -5.65 -8.40
CA PHE A 15 -9.59 -6.25 -9.52
C PHE A 15 -9.92 -5.64 -10.90
N TRP A 16 -11.10 -5.02 -11.03
CA TRP A 16 -11.57 -4.39 -12.26
C TRP A 16 -11.17 -2.91 -12.40
N LEU A 17 -10.66 -2.28 -11.34
CA LEU A 17 -10.29 -0.87 -11.33
C LEU A 17 -8.83 -0.65 -10.97
N HIS A 18 -8.37 -1.27 -9.89
CA HIS A 18 -7.04 -1.06 -9.32
C HIS A 18 -5.91 -1.35 -10.33
N PRO A 19 -5.89 -2.46 -11.08
CA PRO A 19 -4.84 -2.71 -12.08
C PRO A 19 -4.77 -1.63 -13.18
N ILE A 20 -5.93 -1.06 -13.57
CA ILE A 20 -5.99 0.03 -14.55
C ILE A 20 -5.39 1.30 -13.96
N LEU A 21 -5.71 1.61 -12.71
CA LEU A 21 -5.13 2.77 -12.00
C LEU A 21 -3.62 2.61 -11.81
N ILE A 22 -3.13 1.39 -11.56
CA ILE A 22 -1.68 1.10 -11.51
C ILE A 22 -1.05 1.35 -12.87
N ALA A 23 -1.65 0.88 -13.97
CA ALA A 23 -1.11 1.13 -15.31
C ALA A 23 -1.03 2.64 -15.61
N ILE A 24 -2.02 3.43 -15.20
CA ILE A 24 -2.01 4.90 -15.31
C ILE A 24 -0.93 5.51 -14.39
N GLY A 25 -0.77 4.99 -13.17
CA GLY A 25 0.26 5.43 -12.23
C GLY A 25 1.67 5.14 -12.73
N TRP A 26 1.87 3.94 -13.29
CA TRP A 26 3.09 3.52 -13.97
C TRP A 26 3.39 4.44 -15.15
N TRP A 27 2.40 4.73 -16.00
CA TRP A 27 2.59 5.62 -17.14
C TRP A 27 3.10 7.00 -16.71
N ARG A 28 2.52 7.57 -15.65
CA ARG A 28 2.98 8.87 -15.11
C ARG A 28 4.39 8.86 -14.53
N LEU A 29 4.87 7.72 -14.06
CA LEU A 29 6.18 7.60 -13.41
C LEU A 29 7.29 7.17 -14.37
N TYR A 30 6.98 6.26 -15.28
CA TYR A 30 7.98 5.48 -16.03
C TYR A 30 7.71 5.39 -17.54
N GLY A 31 6.59 5.96 -18.04
CA GLY A 31 6.18 5.81 -19.43
C GLY A 31 5.23 4.63 -19.65
N PHE A 32 4.66 4.53 -20.86
CA PHE A 32 3.58 3.58 -21.14
C PHE A 32 4.02 2.11 -20.94
N PRO A 33 3.26 1.27 -20.20
CA PRO A 33 3.66 -0.10 -19.87
C PRO A 33 3.46 -1.04 -21.07
N LEU A 34 4.42 -1.08 -21.99
CA LEU A 34 4.38 -1.98 -23.15
C LEU A 34 4.66 -3.45 -22.79
N ASP A 35 5.33 -3.71 -21.67
CA ASP A 35 5.70 -5.06 -21.25
C ASP A 35 4.48 -5.81 -20.66
N LEU A 36 4.09 -6.92 -21.29
CA LEU A 36 2.98 -7.77 -20.85
C LEU A 36 3.16 -8.28 -19.41
N ARG A 37 4.40 -8.48 -18.95
CA ARG A 37 4.69 -8.94 -17.59
C ARG A 37 4.29 -7.91 -16.54
N LEU A 38 4.36 -6.62 -16.87
CA LEU A 38 3.84 -5.55 -16.02
C LEU A 38 2.33 -5.66 -15.86
N TRP A 39 1.60 -5.89 -16.96
CA TRP A 39 0.15 -6.08 -16.89
C TRP A 39 -0.21 -7.26 -15.99
N VAL A 40 0.44 -8.41 -16.15
CA VAL A 40 0.21 -9.55 -15.25
C VAL A 40 0.52 -9.17 -13.79
N ALA A 41 1.64 -8.50 -13.53
CA ALA A 41 1.99 -8.02 -12.19
C ALA A 41 0.90 -7.11 -11.59
N PHE A 42 0.38 -6.15 -12.37
CA PHE A 42 -0.69 -5.24 -11.92
C PHE A 42 -1.94 -5.99 -11.49
N PHE A 43 -2.32 -7.05 -12.20
CA PHE A 43 -3.49 -7.85 -11.86
C PHE A 43 -3.29 -8.76 -10.65
N VAL A 44 -2.09 -9.32 -10.46
CA VAL A 44 -1.89 -10.39 -9.46
C VAL A 44 -1.32 -9.93 -8.13
N HIS A 45 -0.66 -8.77 -8.06
CA HIS A 45 0.13 -8.36 -6.89
C HIS A 45 -0.66 -8.32 -5.58
N ASP A 46 -1.93 -7.91 -5.61
CA ASP A 46 -2.81 -7.80 -4.45
C ASP A 46 -3.78 -8.98 -4.27
N LEU A 47 -3.77 -9.98 -5.14
CA LEU A 47 -4.71 -11.12 -5.04
C LEU A 47 -4.51 -11.93 -3.75
N GLY A 48 -3.34 -11.82 -3.11
CA GLY A 48 -3.08 -12.43 -1.80
C GLY A 48 -3.92 -11.87 -0.66
N TYR A 49 -4.65 -10.76 -0.86
CA TYR A 49 -5.67 -10.30 0.09
C TYR A 49 -6.92 -11.19 0.13
N PHE A 50 -7.12 -12.09 -0.84
CA PHE A 50 -8.30 -12.93 -0.88
C PHE A 50 -8.41 -13.80 0.37
N GLY A 51 -9.51 -13.64 1.11
CA GLY A 51 -9.74 -14.39 2.35
C GLY A 51 -8.91 -13.92 3.56
N LYS A 52 -8.22 -12.78 3.48
CA LYS A 52 -7.53 -12.17 4.62
C LYS A 52 -8.51 -11.40 5.52
N PRO A 53 -8.39 -11.53 6.86
CA PRO A 53 -9.29 -10.86 7.80
C PRO A 53 -8.97 -9.37 7.99
N ASN A 54 -7.78 -8.91 7.62
CA ASN A 54 -7.28 -7.54 7.76
C ASN A 54 -6.42 -7.15 6.54
N MET A 55 -6.19 -5.84 6.38
CA MET A 55 -5.36 -5.28 5.30
C MET A 55 -3.95 -4.93 5.77
N ASP A 56 -3.86 -4.29 6.93
CA ASP A 56 -2.65 -3.77 7.57
C ASP A 56 -2.27 -4.60 8.83
N GLY A 57 -2.95 -5.72 9.10
CA GLY A 57 -2.60 -6.68 10.16
C GLY A 57 -1.58 -7.75 9.72
N PRO A 58 -1.19 -8.68 10.60
CA PRO A 58 -0.15 -9.67 10.30
C PRO A 58 -0.44 -10.52 9.06
N GLU A 59 -1.71 -10.91 8.87
CA GLU A 59 -2.15 -11.71 7.73
C GLU A 59 -2.26 -10.90 6.44
N GLY A 60 -2.58 -9.62 6.54
CA GLY A 60 -2.61 -8.67 5.43
C GLY A 60 -1.21 -8.34 4.94
N GLU A 61 -0.21 -8.19 5.83
CA GLU A 61 1.18 -7.86 5.45
C GLU A 61 1.85 -8.91 4.53
N ILE A 62 1.36 -10.15 4.54
CA ILE A 62 1.88 -11.24 3.69
C ILE A 62 1.15 -11.36 2.34
N HIS A 63 0.22 -10.46 1.99
CA HIS A 63 -0.45 -10.46 0.68
C HIS A 63 0.48 -10.54 -0.55
N PRO A 64 1.72 -9.98 -0.56
CA PRO A 64 2.53 -10.00 -1.77
C PRO A 64 3.03 -11.39 -2.17
N GLU A 65 3.05 -12.35 -1.23
CA GLU A 65 3.62 -13.69 -1.44
C GLU A 65 2.88 -14.46 -2.54
N PHE A 66 1.55 -14.35 -2.58
CA PHE A 66 0.74 -15.04 -3.58
C PHE A 66 1.01 -14.52 -5.00
N GLY A 67 0.95 -13.19 -5.19
CA GLY A 67 1.25 -12.57 -6.47
C GLY A 67 2.69 -12.84 -6.92
N ALA A 68 3.64 -12.82 -5.99
CA ALA A 68 5.03 -13.18 -6.24
C ALA A 68 5.21 -14.63 -6.69
N ALA A 69 4.51 -15.58 -6.07
CA ALA A 69 4.58 -16.99 -6.47
C ALA A 69 4.10 -17.21 -7.91
N ILE A 70 3.02 -16.52 -8.31
CA ILE A 70 2.52 -16.55 -9.69
C ILE A 70 3.56 -15.96 -10.64
N MET A 71 4.06 -14.76 -10.35
CA MET A 71 5.02 -14.08 -11.22
C MET A 71 6.33 -14.87 -11.36
N ARG A 72 6.79 -15.50 -10.27
CA ARG A 72 7.94 -16.41 -10.27
C ARG A 72 7.71 -17.61 -11.17
N ARG A 73 6.54 -18.24 -11.07
CA ARG A 73 6.20 -19.42 -11.87
C ARG A 73 6.09 -19.14 -13.37
N LEU A 74 5.65 -17.94 -13.73
CA LEU A 74 5.42 -17.53 -15.13
C LEU A 74 6.67 -16.89 -15.77
N PHE A 75 7.42 -16.09 -15.02
CA PHE A 75 8.45 -15.20 -15.58
C PHE A 75 9.80 -15.22 -14.83
N GLY A 76 9.96 -16.07 -13.80
CA GLY A 76 11.20 -16.25 -13.06
C GLY A 76 11.35 -15.38 -11.81
N ASP A 77 12.42 -15.63 -11.05
CA ASP A 77 12.62 -15.05 -9.71
C ASP A 77 12.66 -13.52 -9.69
N GLU A 78 13.22 -12.89 -10.72
CA GLU A 78 13.28 -11.42 -10.83
C GLU A 78 11.86 -10.81 -10.83
N TRP A 79 10.93 -11.41 -11.57
CA TRP A 79 9.54 -10.95 -11.62
C TRP A 79 8.75 -11.33 -10.37
N GLY A 80 9.09 -12.47 -9.75
CA GLY A 80 8.62 -12.82 -8.42
C GLY A 80 8.99 -11.76 -7.40
N ASP A 81 10.26 -11.34 -7.36
CA ASP A 81 10.78 -10.32 -6.45
C ASP A 81 10.23 -8.92 -6.75
N PHE A 82 10.10 -8.57 -8.04
CA PHE A 82 9.45 -7.34 -8.46
C PHE A 82 8.02 -7.23 -7.90
N CYS A 83 7.28 -8.34 -7.91
CA CYS A 83 5.95 -8.39 -7.33
C CYS A 83 6.01 -8.43 -5.79
N LEU A 84 6.88 -9.25 -5.19
CA LEU A 84 7.00 -9.40 -3.74
C LEU A 84 7.33 -8.08 -3.02
N LEU A 85 8.24 -7.30 -3.61
CA LEU A 85 8.77 -6.06 -3.04
C LEU A 85 7.91 -4.83 -3.33
N HIS A 86 6.68 -5.01 -3.85
CA HIS A 86 5.75 -3.89 -3.99
C HIS A 86 5.21 -3.40 -2.63
N SER A 87 5.20 -4.27 -1.60
CA SER A 87 4.81 -3.89 -0.24
C SER A 87 5.97 -3.27 0.51
N ARG A 88 5.80 -2.02 0.97
CA ARG A 88 6.82 -1.32 1.77
C ARG A 88 7.14 -2.04 3.07
N TYR A 89 6.14 -2.60 3.74
CA TYR A 89 6.34 -3.33 5.00
C TYR A 89 7.11 -4.62 4.76
N TYR A 90 6.74 -5.36 3.72
CA TYR A 90 7.44 -6.60 3.37
C TYR A 90 8.90 -6.32 3.01
N ALA A 91 9.13 -5.37 2.10
CA ALA A 91 10.46 -4.97 1.66
C ALA A 91 11.35 -4.53 2.83
N LYS A 92 10.81 -3.70 3.73
CA LYS A 92 11.52 -3.24 4.93
C LYS A 92 11.83 -4.39 5.90
N ARG A 93 10.91 -5.34 6.08
CA ARG A 93 11.10 -6.52 6.94
C ARG A 93 12.23 -7.42 6.44
N VAL A 94 12.38 -7.57 5.13
CA VAL A 94 13.44 -8.39 4.52
C VAL A 94 14.71 -7.58 4.19
N GLY A 95 14.78 -6.30 4.59
CA GLY A 95 15.94 -5.45 4.36
C GLY A 95 16.23 -5.12 2.90
N ARG A 96 15.23 -5.19 2.01
CA ARG A 96 15.38 -4.93 0.57
C ARG A 96 14.68 -3.63 0.16
N PRO A 97 15.14 -2.95 -0.91
CA PRO A 97 14.42 -1.84 -1.48
C PRO A 97 13.09 -2.30 -2.07
N VAL A 98 12.13 -1.39 -2.13
CA VAL A 98 10.85 -1.61 -2.81
C VAL A 98 11.04 -1.67 -4.32
N SER A 99 10.17 -2.41 -5.01
CA SER A 99 10.17 -2.44 -6.48
C SER A 99 9.51 -1.20 -7.08
N ALA A 100 9.72 -0.97 -8.39
CA ALA A 100 9.01 0.09 -9.12
C ALA A 100 7.48 -0.08 -9.06
N LEU A 101 6.97 -1.32 -8.94
CA LEU A 101 5.55 -1.60 -8.74
C LEU A 101 4.99 -0.93 -7.48
N CYS A 102 5.77 -0.86 -6.39
CA CYS A 102 5.37 -0.16 -5.16
C CYS A 102 4.99 1.30 -5.44
N HIS A 103 5.77 2.00 -6.25
CA HIS A 103 5.58 3.41 -6.54
C HIS A 103 4.33 3.63 -7.38
N ALA A 104 4.10 2.78 -8.39
CA ALA A 104 2.89 2.80 -9.20
C ALA A 104 1.65 2.48 -8.36
N ASP A 105 1.72 1.52 -7.46
CA ASP A 105 0.66 1.21 -6.49
C ASP A 105 0.36 2.40 -5.57
N LYS A 106 1.38 3.05 -4.98
CA LYS A 106 1.13 4.25 -4.14
C LYS A 106 0.62 5.45 -4.94
N MET A 107 0.90 5.51 -6.24
CA MET A 107 0.36 6.53 -7.13
C MET A 107 -1.16 6.39 -7.29
N VAL A 108 -1.72 5.17 -7.19
CA VAL A 108 -3.18 4.95 -7.25
C VAL A 108 -3.92 5.77 -6.22
N ILE A 109 -3.42 5.80 -4.98
CA ILE A 109 -3.99 6.61 -3.89
C ILE A 109 -4.08 8.10 -4.27
N ILE A 110 -3.04 8.60 -4.96
CA ILE A 110 -3.00 10.00 -5.40
C ILE A 110 -4.00 10.25 -6.52
N LEU A 111 -4.06 9.35 -7.49
CA LEU A 111 -4.86 9.47 -8.71
C LEU A 111 -6.35 9.33 -8.46
N GLU A 112 -6.75 8.39 -7.60
CA GLU A 112 -8.15 8.05 -7.46
C GLU A 112 -8.93 9.16 -6.72
N PRO A 113 -9.99 9.74 -7.30
CA PRO A 113 -10.71 10.82 -6.65
C PRO A 113 -11.37 10.35 -5.34
N SER A 114 -11.38 11.23 -4.32
CA SER A 114 -11.88 10.86 -2.99
C SER A 114 -13.33 10.39 -2.98
N TRP A 115 -14.17 10.93 -3.87
CA TRP A 115 -15.57 10.53 -3.98
C TRP A 115 -15.76 9.10 -4.48
N LEU A 116 -14.75 8.51 -5.13
CA LEU A 116 -14.76 7.10 -5.55
C LEU A 116 -14.05 6.23 -4.51
N TYR A 117 -12.90 6.68 -4.02
CA TYR A 117 -12.08 5.94 -3.06
C TYR A 117 -12.81 5.70 -1.73
N ILE A 118 -13.33 6.77 -1.12
CA ILE A 118 -13.88 6.71 0.25
C ILE A 118 -15.10 5.79 0.34
N PRO A 119 -16.10 5.87 -0.55
CA PRO A 119 -17.25 4.96 -0.50
C PRO A 119 -16.85 3.49 -0.65
N ARG A 120 -15.94 3.16 -1.58
CA ARG A 120 -15.46 1.77 -1.77
C ARG A 120 -14.71 1.26 -0.55
N CYS A 121 -13.81 2.09 -0.02
CA CYS A 121 -13.04 1.81 1.20
C CYS A 121 -13.95 1.63 2.43
N TRP A 122 -15.05 2.38 2.51
CA TRP A 122 -16.07 2.21 3.56
C TRP A 122 -16.85 0.91 3.37
N LEU A 123 -17.37 0.64 2.17
CA LEU A 123 -18.16 -0.56 1.85
C LEU A 123 -17.39 -1.85 2.12
N SER A 124 -16.08 -1.87 1.84
CA SER A 124 -15.22 -3.03 2.09
C SER A 124 -14.88 -3.23 3.56
N GLY A 125 -15.02 -2.19 4.39
CA GLY A 125 -14.62 -2.18 5.80
C GLY A 125 -13.17 -1.77 6.03
N GLU A 126 -12.43 -1.41 4.98
CA GLU A 126 -11.01 -1.01 5.06
C GLU A 126 -10.83 0.37 5.72
N LEU A 127 -11.80 1.27 5.56
CA LEU A 127 -11.68 2.67 5.97
C LEU A 127 -11.37 2.82 7.47
N GLN A 128 -12.07 2.06 8.31
CA GLN A 128 -11.89 2.12 9.76
C GLN A 128 -10.49 1.63 10.14
N GLU A 129 -10.06 0.51 9.58
CA GLU A 129 -8.73 -0.06 9.80
C GLU A 129 -7.63 0.95 9.42
N PHE A 130 -7.75 1.55 8.23
CA PHE A 130 -6.77 2.53 7.75
C PHE A 130 -6.72 3.81 8.58
N ILE A 131 -7.87 4.33 9.02
CA ILE A 131 -7.92 5.52 9.89
C ILE A 131 -7.30 5.21 11.26
N ASP A 132 -7.59 4.06 11.85
CA ASP A 132 -7.06 3.68 13.17
C ASP A 132 -5.56 3.43 13.12
N VAL A 133 -5.07 2.81 12.05
CA VAL A 133 -3.63 2.66 11.80
C VAL A 133 -2.97 4.02 11.60
N ALA A 134 -3.57 4.92 10.80
CA ALA A 134 -3.04 6.25 10.55
C ALA A 134 -2.97 7.10 11.83
N ARG A 135 -4.00 7.05 12.68
CA ARG A 135 -4.04 7.72 13.99
C ARG A 135 -2.94 7.22 14.91
N ARG A 136 -2.83 5.90 15.09
CA ARG A 136 -1.79 5.28 15.93
C ARG A 136 -0.39 5.69 15.48
N ARG A 137 -0.11 5.66 14.17
CA ARG A 137 1.18 6.08 13.61
C ARG A 137 1.43 7.58 13.74
N SER A 138 0.42 8.42 13.54
CA SER A 138 0.57 9.88 13.62
C SER A 138 0.83 10.34 15.05
N ALA A 139 0.30 9.61 16.05
CA ALA A 139 0.52 9.88 17.47
C ALA A 139 1.93 9.48 17.96
N THR A 140 2.51 8.39 17.43
CA THR A 140 3.83 7.89 17.86
C THR A 140 5.00 8.48 17.08
N ARG A 141 4.74 9.19 15.97
CA ARG A 141 5.78 9.84 15.18
C ARG A 141 6.07 11.25 15.72
N THR A 142 6.69 11.34 16.87
CA THR A 142 7.17 12.62 17.43
C THR A 142 8.69 12.61 17.42
N GLY A 143 9.32 13.41 16.57
CA GLY A 143 10.78 13.53 16.53
C GLY A 143 11.35 14.07 15.21
N PRO A 144 12.66 14.37 15.15
CA PRO A 144 13.31 14.98 13.99
C PRO A 144 13.31 14.10 12.74
N SER A 145 13.14 12.78 12.92
CA SER A 145 13.06 11.77 11.85
C SER A 145 11.63 11.56 11.34
N ASP A 146 10.65 12.35 11.81
CA ASP A 146 9.31 12.27 11.28
C ASP A 146 9.17 13.05 9.97
N ASN A 147 8.97 12.31 8.90
CA ASN A 147 8.74 12.87 7.58
C ASN A 147 7.31 13.41 7.36
N LEU A 148 6.42 13.44 8.37
CA LEU A 148 5.08 14.05 8.27
C LEU A 148 5.12 15.56 8.49
N SER A 149 4.46 16.32 7.62
CA SER A 149 4.14 17.72 7.90
C SER A 149 3.04 17.84 8.95
N ASP A 150 2.94 18.99 9.62
CA ASP A 150 1.91 19.25 10.63
C ASP A 150 0.49 19.11 10.06
N ALA A 151 0.26 19.61 8.84
CA ALA A 151 -1.03 19.50 8.16
C ALA A 151 -1.40 18.04 7.82
N GLU A 152 -0.42 17.22 7.43
CA GLU A 152 -0.65 15.79 7.19
C GLU A 152 -0.93 15.05 8.49
N ARG A 153 -0.20 15.37 9.57
CA ARG A 153 -0.44 14.77 10.89
C ARG A 153 -1.84 15.06 11.37
N GLU A 154 -2.26 16.32 11.31
CA GLU A 154 -3.61 16.73 11.69
C GLU A 154 -4.66 16.02 10.83
N GLY A 155 -4.47 16.01 9.50
CA GLY A 155 -5.41 15.38 8.58
C GLY A 155 -5.53 13.86 8.78
N LEU A 156 -4.42 13.15 8.94
CA LEU A 156 -4.38 11.71 9.22
C LEU A 156 -4.98 11.37 10.60
N GLY A 157 -4.76 12.23 11.60
CA GLY A 157 -5.30 12.06 12.95
C GLY A 157 -6.78 12.44 13.08
N SER A 158 -7.32 13.24 12.16
CA SER A 158 -8.63 13.87 12.28
C SER A 158 -9.82 12.91 12.45
N GLY A 159 -9.70 11.67 11.95
CA GLY A 159 -10.82 10.72 11.87
C GLY A 159 -11.87 11.05 10.82
N ASN A 160 -11.79 12.21 10.17
CA ASN A 160 -12.67 12.55 9.08
C ASN A 160 -12.14 11.88 7.79
N PRO A 161 -12.91 11.02 7.11
CA PRO A 161 -12.42 10.29 5.94
C PRO A 161 -11.87 11.17 4.82
N TRP A 162 -12.46 12.34 4.59
CA TRP A 162 -12.07 13.25 3.51
C TRP A 162 -10.77 13.99 3.84
N ARG A 163 -10.63 14.46 5.08
CA ARG A 163 -9.38 15.06 5.57
C ARG A 163 -8.25 14.03 5.62
N TRP A 164 -8.56 12.82 6.09
CA TRP A 164 -7.63 11.69 6.11
C TRP A 164 -7.13 11.37 4.69
N HIS A 165 -8.03 11.20 3.72
CA HIS A 165 -7.62 10.85 2.36
C HIS A 165 -6.82 11.98 1.71
N ARG A 166 -7.18 13.24 1.94
CA ARG A 166 -6.41 14.40 1.47
C ARG A 166 -4.98 14.40 2.01
N ALA A 167 -4.83 14.16 3.32
CA ALA A 167 -3.51 14.08 3.95
C ALA A 167 -2.72 12.87 3.47
N LEU A 168 -3.38 11.71 3.30
CA LEU A 168 -2.76 10.51 2.76
C LEU A 168 -2.22 10.76 1.34
N LYS A 169 -2.99 11.42 0.48
CA LYS A 169 -2.54 11.81 -0.87
C LYS A 169 -1.32 12.73 -0.83
N SER A 170 -1.31 13.72 0.05
CA SER A 170 -0.15 14.61 0.24
C SER A 170 1.08 13.81 0.64
N TYR A 171 0.94 12.95 1.66
CA TYR A 171 2.01 12.11 2.17
C TYR A 171 2.56 11.18 1.09
N MET A 172 1.69 10.46 0.38
CA MET A 172 2.11 9.52 -0.67
C MET A 172 2.80 10.24 -1.83
N ARG A 173 2.35 11.45 -2.20
CA ARG A 173 3.01 12.24 -3.24
C ARG A 173 4.46 12.56 -2.86
N ARG A 174 4.68 13.02 -1.63
CA ARG A 174 6.04 13.32 -1.15
C ARG A 174 6.88 12.05 -0.99
N TRP A 175 6.27 10.96 -0.50
CA TRP A 175 6.97 9.68 -0.37
C TRP A 175 7.43 9.15 -1.74
N ILE A 176 6.58 9.17 -2.77
CA ILE A 176 6.98 8.74 -4.12
C ILE A 176 8.11 9.63 -4.65
N ALA A 177 7.97 10.96 -4.52
CA ALA A 177 9.00 11.89 -4.99
C ALA A 177 10.36 11.66 -4.32
N ALA A 178 10.37 11.28 -3.04
CA ALA A 178 11.59 11.01 -2.29
C ALA A 178 12.24 9.66 -2.64
N HIS A 179 11.48 8.63 -3.04
CA HIS A 179 12.00 7.25 -3.13
C HIS A 179 12.01 6.65 -4.54
N LYS A 180 11.27 7.21 -5.51
CA LYS A 180 11.16 6.63 -6.86
C LYS A 180 12.48 6.47 -7.60
N ASP A 181 13.48 7.30 -7.25
CA ASP A 181 14.80 7.34 -7.88
C ASP A 181 15.85 6.53 -7.08
N GLY A 182 15.41 5.58 -6.25
CA GLY A 182 16.27 4.60 -5.59
C GLY A 182 16.73 4.97 -4.18
N ALA A 183 16.23 6.06 -3.59
CA ALA A 183 16.53 6.40 -2.21
C ALA A 183 15.96 5.36 -1.24
N THR A 184 16.69 5.08 -0.15
CA THR A 184 16.27 4.13 0.88
C THR A 184 15.02 4.63 1.61
N ASP A 185 14.00 3.78 1.74
CA ASP A 185 12.78 4.10 2.50
C ASP A 185 13.07 4.19 4.01
N THR A 186 13.26 5.42 4.48
CA THR A 186 13.40 5.76 5.90
C THR A 186 12.07 6.19 6.53
N TRP A 187 11.00 6.30 5.73
CA TRP A 187 9.70 6.83 6.15
C TRP A 187 8.78 5.73 6.67
N THR A 188 8.88 4.53 6.09
CA THR A 188 8.12 3.35 6.53
C THR A 188 8.76 2.74 7.77
N ARG A 189 7.98 2.64 8.86
CA ARG A 189 8.34 1.91 10.08
C ARG A 189 7.61 0.58 10.11
N VAL A 190 8.35 -0.52 10.22
CA VAL A 190 7.78 -1.86 10.44
C VAL A 190 7.32 -2.01 11.88
N ARG A 191 6.34 -2.87 12.13
CA ARG A 191 5.97 -3.26 13.49
C ARG A 191 7.12 -4.04 14.11
N ASN A 192 7.55 -3.65 15.32
CA ASN A 192 8.45 -4.47 16.12
C ASN A 192 7.62 -5.63 16.70
N VAL A 193 7.73 -6.81 16.10
CA VAL A 193 7.02 -8.02 16.54
C VAL A 193 7.37 -8.38 18.00
N GLU A 194 8.57 -8.02 18.47
CA GLU A 194 9.02 -8.28 19.84
C GLU A 194 8.25 -7.51 20.94
N GLN A 195 7.64 -6.36 20.64
CA GLN A 195 6.91 -5.57 21.65
C GLN A 195 5.47 -6.03 21.89
N GLU A 196 4.87 -6.79 20.97
CA GLU A 196 3.49 -7.28 21.14
C GLU A 196 3.44 -8.55 22.01
N HIS A 197 4.51 -9.37 22.05
CA HIS A 197 4.58 -10.52 22.97
C HIS A 197 4.77 -10.11 24.45
N ILE A 198 5.30 -8.92 24.73
CA ILE A 198 5.50 -8.43 26.11
C ILE A 198 4.21 -7.79 26.65
N ASN A 199 3.37 -7.21 25.79
CA ASN A 199 2.15 -6.49 26.19
C ASN A 199 0.86 -7.29 25.96
N GLY A 200 0.93 -8.62 25.90
CA GLY A 200 -0.18 -9.52 25.62
C GLY A 200 -1.46 -9.20 26.39
N ARG A 201 -2.38 -8.52 25.70
CA ARG A 201 -3.82 -8.68 25.81
C ARG A 201 -4.29 -9.45 24.59
#